data_AF-A0A0F9BYA8-F1
#
_entry.id   AF-A0A0F9BYA8-F1
#
_cell.length_a   1.000
_cell.length_b   1.000
_cell.length_c   1.000
_cell.angle_alpha   90.00
_cell.angle_beta   90.00
_cell.angle_gamma   90.00
#
_symmetry.space_group_name_H-M   'P 1'
#
loop_
_entity.id
_entity.type
_entity.pdbx_description
1 polymer ?
#
loop_
_entity_poly.entity_id
_entity_poly.type
_entity_poly.pdbx_seq_one_letter_code
_entity_poly.pdbx_strand_id
1 'polypeptide(L)'
;AGFRIMEQGGNAIDAAAAMGFCLNLVEPHQNGLGGEVPTALLAGQSDRAERIARDYLGIFGPERLFIEIQNQGLPEQNQVNGQLVALAERLGVGLVGTNDVHFLRAEDKPSHEVLTCISTGKTLADGGAIPYSPELYLKDSPAMRQSLDGFDGAADNTLRIAEMCELSLDFTATHLPPFSTPGGEDQDEYLRRMANAGLAERCGGDPPAEYAQRLERELKVIADKGYSSYFLIVQDFVRYARDNNIPANARGSGCATLLGYSLGISDVDPVRYGLLFERFTDPQREEDPDIDIDICQEGRAKVIQYVRQKYGHVAQIITYGTLKARAAIRDVARVFDMSLAETDVIANDAARALKPELHAFPLVRSVCTHVSPSTEAYQKLLVPTRA
;
A
#
# COMPACT_ATOMS: atom_id res chain seq x y z
N ALA A 1 2.34 -22.93 -6.14
CA ALA A 1 1.93 -23.49 -4.83
C ALA A 1 0.85 -22.63 -4.18
N GLY A 2 1.07 -21.31 -4.00
CA GLY A 2 0.08 -20.40 -3.40
C GLY A 2 -1.29 -20.35 -4.06
N PHE A 3 -1.38 -20.34 -5.40
CA PHE A 3 -2.66 -20.43 -6.10
C PHE A 3 -3.43 -21.74 -5.79
N ARG A 4 -2.72 -22.87 -5.69
CA ARG A 4 -3.32 -24.16 -5.34
C ARG A 4 -3.86 -24.20 -3.90
N ILE A 5 -3.23 -23.45 -2.99
CA ILE A 5 -3.70 -23.30 -1.61
C ILE A 5 -4.93 -22.37 -1.55
N MET A 6 -4.96 -21.29 -2.33
CA MET A 6 -6.16 -20.44 -2.45
C MET A 6 -7.35 -21.21 -3.04
N GLU A 7 -7.12 -22.06 -4.04
CA GLU A 7 -8.15 -22.94 -4.63
C GLU A 7 -8.70 -23.98 -3.65
N GLN A 8 -7.92 -24.35 -2.62
CA GLN A 8 -8.33 -25.29 -1.56
C GLN A 8 -8.94 -24.57 -0.34
N GLY A 9 -9.20 -23.27 -0.42
CA GLY A 9 -9.82 -22.48 0.65
C GLY A 9 -8.84 -21.86 1.65
N GLY A 10 -7.53 -21.93 1.36
CA GLY A 10 -6.51 -21.19 2.10
C GLY A 10 -6.58 -19.69 1.82
N ASN A 11 -6.21 -18.87 2.80
CA ASN A 11 -6.23 -17.42 2.73
C ASN A 11 -4.93 -16.86 2.09
N ALA A 12 -4.85 -15.54 1.94
CA ALA A 12 -3.68 -14.88 1.36
C ALA A 12 -2.38 -15.09 2.16
N ILE A 13 -2.47 -15.32 3.48
CA ILE A 13 -1.34 -15.69 4.34
C ILE A 13 -0.90 -17.11 4.00
N ASP A 14 -1.82 -18.05 3.77
CA ASP A 14 -1.48 -19.42 3.36
C ASP A 14 -0.83 -19.43 1.97
N ALA A 15 -1.24 -18.53 1.07
CA ALA A 15 -0.66 -18.34 -0.25
C ALA A 15 0.71 -17.62 -0.22
N ALA A 16 0.90 -16.67 0.69
CA ALA A 16 2.18 -15.98 0.94
C ALA A 16 3.18 -16.91 1.65
N ALA A 17 2.72 -17.68 2.63
CA ALA A 17 3.46 -18.79 3.23
C ALA A 17 3.86 -19.79 2.14
N ALA A 18 2.98 -20.10 1.19
CA ALA A 18 3.28 -20.97 0.04
C ALA A 18 4.36 -20.44 -0.92
N MET A 19 4.78 -19.18 -0.82
CA MET A 19 5.93 -18.60 -1.54
C MET A 19 7.21 -18.61 -0.69
N GLY A 20 7.19 -19.37 0.42
CA GLY A 20 8.11 -19.36 1.55
C GLY A 20 9.61 -19.24 1.25
N PHE A 21 10.24 -18.34 2.01
CA PHE A 21 11.67 -18.36 2.28
C PHE A 21 12.02 -18.52 3.77
N CYS A 22 11.07 -18.34 4.70
CA CYS A 22 11.31 -18.52 6.13
C CYS A 22 10.09 -19.13 6.82
N LEU A 23 10.33 -20.10 7.70
CA LEU A 23 9.40 -20.41 8.78
C LEU A 23 9.44 -19.23 9.76
N ASN A 24 8.28 -18.61 10.03
CA ASN A 24 7.88 -17.89 11.26
C ASN A 24 6.86 -16.76 10.98
N LEU A 25 5.78 -17.06 10.26
CA LEU A 25 4.65 -16.15 10.10
C LEU A 25 3.57 -16.43 11.16
N VAL A 26 3.76 -16.03 12.42
CA VAL A 26 2.60 -15.76 13.31
C VAL A 26 2.91 -14.67 14.36
N GLU A 27 1.92 -13.79 14.54
CA GLU A 27 1.82 -12.60 15.38
C GLU A 27 2.81 -11.44 15.09
N PRO A 28 2.33 -10.25 14.68
CA PRO A 28 3.18 -9.14 14.22
C PRO A 28 4.08 -8.52 15.30
N HIS A 29 4.03 -9.02 16.54
CA HIS A 29 4.87 -8.58 17.64
C HIS A 29 5.83 -9.65 18.15
N GLN A 30 5.82 -10.85 17.58
CA GLN A 30 6.67 -11.97 17.94
C GLN A 30 7.18 -12.72 16.69
N ASN A 31 7.58 -12.03 15.62
CA ASN A 31 8.27 -12.73 14.53
C ASN A 31 9.53 -13.44 15.09
N GLY A 32 9.93 -14.57 14.50
CA GLY A 32 10.89 -15.47 15.15
C GLY A 32 10.21 -16.32 16.23
N LEU A 33 10.29 -15.92 17.50
CA LEU A 33 9.84 -16.72 18.66
C LEU A 33 8.35 -17.09 18.66
N GLY A 34 7.48 -16.26 18.05
CA GLY A 34 6.05 -16.49 17.90
C GLY A 34 5.67 -17.40 16.73
N GLY A 35 6.66 -17.84 15.94
CA GLY A 35 6.44 -18.88 14.94
C GLY A 35 6.01 -20.21 15.58
N GLU A 36 5.26 -21.03 14.83
CA GLU A 36 4.70 -22.27 15.35
C GLU A 36 5.75 -23.26 15.88
N VAL A 37 6.90 -23.36 15.18
CA VAL A 37 8.00 -24.25 15.56
C VAL A 37 8.71 -23.73 16.82
N PRO A 38 9.21 -22.48 16.89
CA PRO A 38 9.79 -21.92 18.13
C PRO A 38 8.82 -21.95 19.32
N THR A 39 7.53 -21.65 19.11
CA THR A 39 6.51 -21.70 20.17
C THR A 39 6.34 -23.12 20.73
N ALA A 40 6.29 -24.13 19.85
CA ALA A 40 6.22 -25.53 20.29
C ALA A 40 7.48 -25.95 21.05
N LEU A 41 8.66 -25.49 20.64
CA LEU A 41 9.93 -25.76 21.33
C LEU A 41 9.99 -25.07 22.71
N LEU A 42 9.55 -23.81 22.83
CA LEU A 42 9.44 -23.11 24.11
C LEU A 42 8.50 -23.83 25.09
N ALA A 43 7.42 -24.42 24.58
CA ALA A 43 6.47 -25.20 25.35
C ALA A 43 6.98 -26.63 25.68
N GLY A 44 8.20 -27.00 25.30
CA GLY A 44 8.77 -28.34 25.51
C GLY A 44 8.14 -29.43 24.64
N GLN A 45 7.44 -29.06 23.56
CA GLN A 45 6.71 -29.96 22.67
C GLN A 45 7.54 -30.31 21.42
N SER A 46 8.73 -30.89 21.60
CA SER A 46 9.68 -31.17 20.50
C SER A 46 9.08 -32.04 19.39
N ASP A 47 8.26 -33.04 19.73
CA ASP A 47 7.58 -33.88 18.73
C ASP A 47 6.59 -33.08 17.87
N ARG A 48 5.93 -32.07 18.46
CA ARG A 48 5.01 -31.20 17.73
C ARG A 48 5.79 -30.28 16.79
N ALA A 49 6.87 -29.67 17.30
CA ALA A 49 7.75 -28.83 16.49
C ALA A 49 8.30 -29.58 15.27
N GLU A 50 8.71 -30.84 15.46
CA GLU A 50 9.19 -31.67 14.35
C GLU A 50 8.09 -32.03 13.35
N ARG A 51 6.87 -32.35 13.81
CA ARG A 51 5.73 -32.60 12.89
C ARG A 51 5.45 -31.37 12.02
N ILE A 52 5.34 -30.19 12.63
CA ILE A 52 5.10 -28.92 11.92
C ILE A 52 6.19 -28.68 10.87
N ALA A 53 7.47 -28.83 11.26
CA ALA A 53 8.58 -28.62 10.34
C ALA A 53 8.61 -29.65 9.19
N ARG A 54 8.19 -30.91 9.45
CA ARG A 54 8.04 -31.95 8.41
C ARG A 54 6.90 -31.66 7.45
N ASP A 55 5.78 -31.13 7.94
CA ASP A 55 4.65 -30.72 7.10
C ASP A 55 5.09 -29.63 6.12
N TYR A 56 5.80 -28.61 6.62
CA TYR A 56 6.39 -27.58 5.76
C TYR A 56 7.45 -28.13 4.80
N LEU A 57 8.28 -29.07 5.24
CA LEU A 57 9.24 -29.73 4.35
C LEU A 57 8.54 -30.45 3.19
N GLY A 58 7.41 -31.11 3.46
CA GLY A 58 6.58 -31.75 2.44
C GLY A 58 5.96 -30.76 1.45
N ILE A 59 5.64 -29.54 1.90
CA ILE A 59 5.05 -28.49 1.06
C ILE A 59 6.10 -27.79 0.18
N PHE A 60 7.21 -27.37 0.78
CA PHE A 60 8.20 -26.51 0.12
C PHE A 60 9.34 -27.28 -0.56
N GLY A 61 9.69 -28.43 0.01
CA GLY A 61 10.88 -29.20 -0.32
C GLY A 61 12.14 -28.68 0.40
N PRO A 62 13.20 -29.50 0.45
CA PRO A 62 14.41 -29.21 1.24
C PRO A 62 15.23 -28.03 0.73
N GLU A 63 15.09 -27.64 -0.54
CA GLU A 63 15.85 -26.55 -1.13
C GLU A 63 15.27 -25.16 -0.87
N ARG A 64 13.99 -25.09 -0.47
CA ARG A 64 13.23 -23.85 -0.23
C ARG A 64 12.77 -23.69 1.21
N LEU A 65 12.96 -24.71 2.04
CA LEU A 65 12.71 -24.62 3.47
C LEU A 65 14.00 -24.25 4.20
N PHE A 66 13.92 -23.21 5.02
CA PHE A 66 14.99 -22.82 5.94
C PHE A 66 14.42 -22.70 7.35
N ILE A 67 15.25 -23.03 8.35
CA ILE A 67 14.94 -22.74 9.75
C ILE A 67 15.56 -21.39 10.10
N GLU A 68 14.71 -20.44 10.49
CA GLU A 68 15.12 -19.11 10.88
C GLU A 68 15.80 -19.13 12.26
N ILE A 69 16.95 -18.45 12.34
CA ILE A 69 17.68 -18.17 13.58
C ILE A 69 17.74 -16.66 13.78
N GLN A 70 17.40 -16.23 14.99
CA GLN A 70 17.49 -14.86 15.43
C GLN A 70 18.30 -14.81 16.73
N ASN A 71 19.19 -13.82 16.84
CA ASN A 71 20.01 -13.64 18.03
C ASN A 71 20.06 -12.16 18.44
N GLN A 72 19.07 -11.76 19.22
CA GLN A 72 18.95 -10.43 19.81
C GLN A 72 19.20 -10.44 21.33
N GLY A 73 19.84 -11.49 21.84
CA GLY A 73 20.18 -11.65 23.26
C GLY A 73 19.00 -12.01 24.16
N LEU A 74 17.87 -12.44 23.61
CA LEU A 74 16.70 -12.85 24.41
C LEU A 74 16.92 -14.23 25.04
N PRO A 75 16.58 -14.43 26.34
CA PRO A 75 16.70 -15.74 26.99
C PRO A 75 15.97 -16.86 26.25
N GLU A 76 14.79 -16.57 25.72
CA GLU A 76 13.96 -17.49 24.96
C GLU A 76 14.64 -17.93 23.66
N GLN A 77 15.35 -17.02 22.98
CA GLN A 77 16.14 -17.34 21.78
C GLN A 77 17.30 -18.28 22.13
N ASN A 78 18.02 -17.98 23.21
CA ASN A 78 19.10 -18.84 23.68
C ASN A 78 18.59 -20.26 24.02
N GLN A 79 17.36 -20.37 24.54
CA GLN A 79 16.73 -21.66 24.84
C GLN A 79 16.36 -22.47 23.58
N VAL A 80 15.86 -21.82 22.52
CA VAL A 80 15.37 -22.54 21.33
C VAL A 80 16.39 -22.66 20.20
N ASN A 81 17.35 -21.74 20.05
CA ASN A 81 18.25 -21.71 18.90
C ASN A 81 19.02 -23.03 18.73
N GLY A 82 19.55 -23.61 19.82
CA GLY A 82 20.20 -24.93 19.75
C GLY A 82 19.26 -26.05 19.30
N GLN A 83 17.99 -26.01 19.70
CA GLN A 83 16.98 -26.99 19.27
C GLN A 83 16.58 -26.79 17.80
N LEU A 84 16.53 -25.54 17.33
CA LEU A 84 16.28 -25.19 15.94
C LEU A 84 17.42 -25.67 15.03
N VAL A 85 18.67 -25.49 15.45
CA VAL A 85 19.85 -26.04 14.75
C VAL A 85 19.75 -27.57 14.63
N ALA A 86 19.52 -28.26 15.75
CA ALA A 86 19.37 -29.71 15.75
C ALA A 86 18.17 -30.20 14.91
N LEU A 87 17.10 -29.41 14.82
CA LEU A 87 15.97 -29.70 13.95
C LEU A 87 16.35 -29.54 12.47
N ALA A 88 17.09 -28.50 12.12
CA ALA A 88 17.55 -28.25 10.74
C ALA A 88 18.43 -29.41 10.25
N GLU A 89 19.38 -29.85 11.07
CA GLU A 89 20.25 -30.99 10.79
C GLU A 89 19.46 -32.28 10.57
N ARG A 90 18.49 -32.59 11.46
CA ARG A 90 17.66 -33.80 11.34
C ARG A 90 16.78 -33.81 10.09
N LEU A 91 16.35 -32.63 9.62
CA LEU A 91 15.52 -32.48 8.43
C LEU A 91 16.34 -32.31 7.15
N GLY A 92 17.65 -32.07 7.26
CA GLY A 92 18.52 -31.80 6.11
C GLY A 92 18.20 -30.48 5.42
N VAL A 93 17.79 -29.47 6.17
CA VAL A 93 17.44 -28.13 5.65
C VAL A 93 18.44 -27.07 6.12
N GLY A 94 18.52 -25.96 5.39
CA GLY A 94 19.44 -24.86 5.73
C GLY A 94 18.95 -24.01 6.90
N LEU A 95 19.87 -23.33 7.58
CA LEU A 95 19.57 -22.24 8.50
C LEU A 95 19.52 -20.91 7.75
N VAL A 96 18.71 -19.96 8.21
CA VAL A 96 18.76 -18.57 7.74
C VAL A 96 18.75 -17.62 8.92
N GLY A 97 19.69 -16.69 8.96
CA GLY A 97 19.82 -15.71 10.02
C GLY A 97 19.15 -14.40 9.68
N THR A 98 18.23 -13.93 10.53
CA THR A 98 17.51 -12.65 10.34
C THR A 98 17.54 -11.82 11.62
N ASN A 99 17.16 -10.55 11.54
CA ASN A 99 17.19 -9.63 12.69
C ASN A 99 15.85 -9.00 13.04
N ASP A 100 14.76 -9.38 12.37
CA ASP A 100 13.40 -8.83 12.56
C ASP A 100 13.39 -7.30 12.73
N VAL A 101 13.95 -6.61 11.74
CA VAL A 101 14.26 -5.18 11.82
C VAL A 101 12.98 -4.34 11.95
N HIS A 102 12.88 -3.58 13.05
CA HIS A 102 11.75 -2.68 13.33
C HIS A 102 12.12 -1.19 13.26
N PHE A 103 13.43 -0.88 13.31
CA PHE A 103 13.93 0.49 13.24
C PHE A 103 15.28 0.53 12.51
N LEU A 104 15.67 1.71 12.00
CA LEU A 104 16.84 1.79 11.14
C LEU A 104 18.15 1.71 11.93
N ARG A 105 18.27 2.48 13.02
CA ARG A 105 19.49 2.56 13.84
C ARG A 105 19.20 2.17 15.28
N ALA A 106 20.21 1.68 16.00
CA ALA A 106 20.07 1.34 17.42
C ALA A 106 19.54 2.51 18.26
N GLU A 107 19.95 3.74 17.94
CA GLU A 107 19.50 4.98 18.58
C GLU A 107 18.01 5.32 18.37
N ASP A 108 17.34 4.68 17.41
CA ASP A 108 15.92 4.92 17.10
C ASP A 108 14.97 4.13 18.03
N LYS A 109 15.51 3.22 18.86
CA LYS A 109 14.72 2.39 19.79
C LYS A 109 13.74 3.20 20.65
N PRO A 110 14.11 4.33 21.28
CA PRO A 110 13.15 5.15 22.04
C PRO A 110 12.02 5.73 21.17
N SER A 111 12.31 6.07 19.90
CA SER A 111 11.27 6.53 18.96
C SER A 111 10.29 5.42 18.61
N HIS A 112 10.79 4.19 18.44
CA HIS A 112 9.97 3.01 18.24
C HIS A 112 9.07 2.72 19.46
N GLU A 113 9.58 2.84 20.68
CA GLU A 113 8.78 2.69 21.90
C GLU A 113 7.63 3.71 21.95
N VAL A 114 7.91 4.97 21.63
CA VAL A 114 6.87 6.01 21.51
C VAL A 114 5.83 5.61 20.46
N LEU A 115 6.25 5.12 19.29
CA LEU A 115 5.33 4.64 18.26
C LEU A 115 4.43 3.48 18.75
N THR A 116 4.98 2.54 19.52
CA THR A 116 4.18 1.44 20.11
C THR A 116 3.16 1.95 21.15
N CYS A 117 3.53 2.95 21.96
CA CYS A 117 2.60 3.62 22.88
C CYS A 117 1.49 4.37 22.11
N ILE A 118 1.83 5.01 20.98
CA ILE A 118 0.83 5.64 20.11
C ILE A 118 -0.16 4.60 19.62
N SER A 119 0.33 3.49 19.06
CA SER A 119 -0.50 2.41 18.50
C SER A 119 -1.37 1.70 19.54
N THR A 120 -0.90 1.56 20.78
CA THR A 120 -1.62 0.88 21.86
C THR A 120 -2.52 1.80 22.67
N GLY A 121 -2.46 3.12 22.44
CA GLY A 121 -3.21 4.12 23.19
C GLY A 121 -2.75 4.30 24.65
N LYS A 122 -1.57 3.78 25.01
CA LYS A 122 -0.98 3.87 26.35
C LYS A 122 0.10 4.95 26.41
N THR A 123 0.55 5.29 27.62
CA THR A 123 1.70 6.18 27.84
C THR A 123 2.95 5.37 28.18
N LEU A 124 4.11 6.02 28.19
CA LEU A 124 5.35 5.38 28.65
C LEU A 124 5.26 5.02 30.14
N ALA A 125 4.60 5.86 30.95
CA ALA A 125 4.44 5.64 32.38
C ALA A 125 3.55 4.42 32.68
N ASP A 126 2.55 4.16 31.84
CA ASP A 126 1.65 2.99 31.94
C ASP A 126 2.29 1.68 31.47
N GLY A 127 3.58 1.68 31.13
CA GLY A 127 4.25 0.52 30.53
C GLY A 127 3.68 0.17 29.15
N GLY A 128 3.23 1.19 28.40
CA GLY A 128 2.71 1.02 27.04
C GLY A 128 3.74 0.59 26.01
N ALA A 129 5.03 0.79 26.32
CA ALA A 129 6.12 0.37 25.46
C ALA A 129 6.20 -1.15 25.44
N ILE A 130 6.01 -1.74 24.26
CA ILE A 130 6.22 -3.17 24.06
C ILE A 130 7.73 -3.43 24.24
N PRO A 131 8.16 -4.41 25.06
CA PRO A 131 9.55 -4.61 25.45
C PRO A 131 10.38 -5.29 24.34
N TYR A 132 10.37 -4.71 23.13
CA TYR A 132 11.23 -5.11 22.03
C TYR A 132 12.70 -4.94 22.37
N SER A 133 13.54 -5.88 21.91
CA SER A 133 15.00 -5.79 22.06
C SER A 133 15.55 -4.52 21.38
N PRO A 134 16.54 -3.83 21.98
CA PRO A 134 17.25 -2.73 21.32
C PRO A 134 18.04 -3.19 20.07
N GLU A 135 18.24 -4.50 19.91
CA GLU A 135 19.00 -5.10 18.81
C GLU A 135 18.22 -5.20 17.48
N LEU A 136 16.94 -4.83 17.44
CA LEU A 136 16.07 -4.92 16.24
C LEU A 136 16.28 -3.77 15.23
N TYR A 137 17.50 -3.23 15.17
CA TYR A 137 17.89 -2.26 14.15
C TYR A 137 18.44 -2.94 12.89
N LEU A 138 18.61 -2.20 11.81
CA LEU A 138 19.28 -2.70 10.60
C LEU A 138 20.79 -2.83 10.85
N LYS A 139 21.23 -4.01 11.30
CA LYS A 139 22.65 -4.33 11.46
C LYS A 139 23.38 -4.31 10.11
N ASP A 140 24.61 -3.83 10.12
CA ASP A 140 25.49 -4.00 8.97
C ASP A 140 26.01 -5.45 8.88
N SER A 141 26.64 -5.80 7.76
CA SER A 141 27.07 -7.19 7.51
C SER A 141 28.04 -7.73 8.57
N PRO A 142 29.05 -6.98 9.05
CA PRO A 142 29.92 -7.43 10.14
C PRO A 142 29.16 -7.69 11.44
N ALA A 143 28.30 -6.75 11.89
CA ALA A 143 27.53 -6.92 13.11
C ALA A 143 26.54 -8.10 13.01
N MET A 144 25.91 -8.28 11.83
CA MET A 144 25.02 -9.41 11.59
C MET A 144 25.77 -10.74 11.66
N ARG A 145 26.94 -10.85 11.01
CA ARG A 145 27.77 -12.06 11.06
C ARG A 145 28.26 -12.36 12.48
N GLN A 146 28.64 -11.34 13.23
CA GLN A 146 29.01 -11.50 14.64
C GLN A 146 27.82 -11.99 15.48
N SER A 147 26.61 -11.46 15.27
CA SER A 147 25.42 -11.91 15.99
C SER A 147 25.02 -13.35 15.66
N LEU A 148 25.40 -13.84 14.49
CA LEU A 148 25.13 -15.21 14.04
C LEU A 148 26.34 -16.14 14.22
N ASP A 149 27.36 -15.72 14.98
CA ASP A 149 28.52 -16.56 15.27
C ASP A 149 28.07 -17.86 15.98
N GLY A 150 28.57 -19.00 15.50
CA GLY A 150 28.12 -20.33 15.93
C GLY A 150 26.87 -20.89 15.24
N PHE A 151 26.29 -20.18 14.27
CA PHE A 151 25.19 -20.68 13.42
C PHE A 151 25.63 -20.81 11.95
N ASP A 152 26.37 -21.89 11.67
CA ASP A 152 26.98 -22.11 10.36
C ASP A 152 25.97 -22.02 9.19
N GLY A 153 26.33 -21.24 8.18
CA GLY A 153 25.51 -21.02 6.98
C GLY A 153 24.31 -20.09 7.17
N ALA A 154 23.93 -19.70 8.39
CA ALA A 154 22.76 -18.85 8.63
C ALA A 154 22.88 -17.49 7.91
N ALA A 155 24.05 -16.85 7.99
CA ALA A 155 24.30 -15.58 7.31
C ALA A 155 24.43 -15.75 5.78
N ASP A 156 25.14 -16.78 5.32
CA ASP A 156 25.42 -16.97 3.89
C ASP A 156 24.17 -17.39 3.10
N ASN A 157 23.27 -18.16 3.73
CA ASN A 157 22.00 -18.54 3.11
C ASN A 157 21.09 -17.34 2.83
N THR A 158 21.28 -16.18 3.49
CA THR A 158 20.54 -14.95 3.13
C THR A 158 20.83 -14.50 1.69
N LEU A 159 22.09 -14.63 1.24
CA LEU A 159 22.49 -14.31 -0.13
C LEU A 159 21.93 -15.33 -1.11
N ARG A 160 22.03 -16.63 -0.77
CA ARG A 160 21.44 -17.70 -1.59
C ARG A 160 19.93 -17.48 -1.78
N ILE A 161 19.21 -17.11 -0.72
CA ILE A 161 17.78 -16.79 -0.79
C ILE A 161 17.55 -15.57 -1.69
N ALA A 162 18.32 -14.50 -1.51
CA ALA A 162 18.20 -13.31 -2.35
C ALA A 162 18.44 -13.61 -3.84
N GLU A 163 19.38 -14.50 -4.17
CA GLU A 163 19.65 -14.96 -5.54
C GLU A 163 18.51 -15.79 -6.14
N MET A 164 17.70 -16.45 -5.30
CA MET A 164 16.52 -17.22 -5.73
C MET A 164 15.28 -16.35 -5.95
N CYS A 165 15.29 -15.09 -5.48
CA CYS A 165 14.16 -14.17 -5.58
C CYS A 165 14.15 -13.44 -6.93
N GLU A 166 13.41 -13.98 -7.90
CA GLU A 166 13.15 -13.31 -9.18
C GLU A 166 11.68 -12.85 -9.26
N LEU A 167 11.45 -11.55 -9.02
CA LEU A 167 10.14 -10.91 -9.15
C LEU A 167 10.23 -9.76 -10.15
N SER A 168 9.50 -9.88 -11.26
CA SER A 168 9.31 -8.81 -12.22
C SER A 168 7.91 -8.22 -12.10
N LEU A 169 7.82 -6.91 -11.90
CA LEU A 169 6.59 -6.15 -11.90
C LEU A 169 6.59 -5.22 -13.11
N ASP A 170 5.71 -5.48 -14.07
CA ASP A 170 5.54 -4.63 -15.26
C ASP A 170 4.62 -3.46 -14.92
N PHE A 171 5.20 -2.26 -14.82
CA PHE A 171 4.47 -1.01 -14.60
C PHE A 171 4.19 -0.24 -15.90
N THR A 172 4.57 -0.80 -17.05
CA THR A 172 4.37 -0.19 -18.38
C THR A 172 3.12 -0.72 -19.08
N ALA A 173 2.70 -1.95 -18.74
CA ALA A 173 1.47 -2.52 -19.26
C ALA A 173 0.23 -1.78 -18.75
N THR A 174 -0.57 -1.29 -19.69
CA THR A 174 -1.90 -0.74 -19.39
C THR A 174 -2.94 -1.87 -19.47
N HIS A 175 -3.70 -2.05 -18.40
CA HIS A 175 -4.73 -3.09 -18.30
C HIS A 175 -6.13 -2.46 -18.30
N LEU A 176 -6.63 -2.13 -19.49
CA LEU A 176 -8.01 -1.66 -19.63
C LEU A 176 -8.98 -2.85 -19.69
N PRO A 177 -10.06 -2.85 -18.90
CA PRO A 177 -11.11 -3.86 -19.04
C PRO A 177 -11.82 -3.69 -20.40
N PRO A 178 -12.06 -4.78 -21.14
CA PRO A 178 -12.78 -4.69 -22.40
C PRO A 178 -14.26 -4.39 -22.16
N PHE A 179 -14.84 -3.50 -22.96
CA PHE A 179 -16.28 -3.28 -22.98
C PHE A 179 -16.98 -4.29 -23.90
N SER A 180 -17.97 -5.02 -23.38
CA SER A 180 -18.80 -5.92 -24.18
C SER A 180 -19.93 -5.14 -24.87
N THR A 181 -19.82 -4.95 -26.17
CA THR A 181 -20.82 -4.26 -26.98
C THR A 181 -22.04 -5.15 -27.25
N PRO A 182 -23.26 -4.58 -27.36
CA PRO A 182 -24.43 -5.31 -27.83
C PRO A 182 -24.18 -5.93 -29.20
N GLY A 183 -24.45 -7.23 -29.34
CA GLY A 183 -24.30 -7.95 -30.61
C GLY A 183 -22.85 -8.19 -31.06
N GLY A 184 -21.85 -7.82 -30.26
CA GLY A 184 -20.43 -8.00 -30.60
C GLY A 184 -19.90 -7.02 -31.65
N GLU A 185 -20.53 -5.84 -31.78
CA GLU A 185 -20.04 -4.73 -32.61
C GLU A 185 -18.62 -4.30 -32.19
N ASP A 186 -17.80 -3.82 -33.13
CA ASP A 186 -16.49 -3.27 -32.79
C ASP A 186 -16.63 -2.07 -31.82
N GLN A 187 -15.68 -1.93 -30.89
CA GLN A 187 -15.77 -0.91 -29.83
C GLN A 187 -15.64 0.51 -30.37
N ASP A 188 -14.80 0.73 -31.39
CA ASP A 188 -14.62 2.05 -32.00
C ASP A 188 -15.86 2.43 -32.81
N GLU A 189 -16.42 1.47 -33.56
CA GLU A 189 -17.67 1.65 -34.31
C GLU A 189 -18.87 1.93 -33.39
N TYR A 190 -19.00 1.15 -32.32
CA TYR A 190 -20.05 1.31 -31.32
C TYR A 190 -19.95 2.68 -30.63
N LEU A 191 -18.75 3.07 -30.20
CA LEU A 191 -18.48 4.38 -29.58
C LEU A 191 -18.81 5.53 -30.54
N ARG A 192 -18.35 5.45 -31.79
CA ARG A 192 -18.63 6.42 -32.85
C ARG A 192 -20.13 6.58 -33.07
N ARG A 193 -20.89 5.48 -33.14
CA ARG A 193 -22.35 5.51 -33.33
C ARG A 193 -23.04 6.18 -32.14
N MET A 194 -22.68 5.81 -30.92
CA MET A 194 -23.22 6.42 -29.70
C MET A 194 -22.93 7.92 -29.62
N ALA A 195 -21.69 8.31 -29.93
CA ALA A 195 -21.28 9.70 -29.85
C ALA A 195 -21.98 10.57 -30.89
N ASN A 196 -22.13 10.11 -32.13
CA ASN A 196 -22.86 10.87 -33.16
C ASN A 196 -24.34 11.03 -32.81
N ALA A 197 -25.00 9.97 -32.31
CA ALA A 197 -26.39 10.04 -31.87
C ALA A 197 -26.56 11.02 -30.69
N GLY A 198 -25.69 10.94 -29.68
CA GLY A 198 -25.73 11.82 -28.53
C GLY A 198 -25.42 13.28 -28.87
N LEU A 199 -24.50 13.53 -29.82
CA LEU A 199 -24.24 14.89 -30.31
C LEU A 199 -25.46 15.48 -31.02
N ALA A 200 -26.12 14.70 -31.89
CA ALA A 200 -27.34 15.13 -32.57
C ALA A 200 -28.47 15.46 -31.58
N GLU A 201 -28.63 14.65 -30.53
CA GLU A 201 -29.59 14.92 -29.44
C GLU A 201 -29.27 16.24 -28.71
N ARG A 202 -28.01 16.45 -28.33
CA ARG A 202 -27.55 17.68 -27.67
C ARG A 202 -27.75 18.94 -28.52
N CYS A 203 -27.62 18.82 -29.84
CA CYS A 203 -27.84 19.91 -30.79
C CYS A 203 -29.31 20.09 -31.21
N GLY A 204 -30.19 19.14 -30.89
CA GLY A 204 -31.59 19.15 -31.31
C GLY A 204 -31.80 18.84 -32.81
N GLY A 205 -30.89 18.08 -33.44
CA GLY A 205 -30.90 17.77 -34.86
C GLY A 205 -29.49 17.62 -35.43
N ASP A 206 -29.30 18.03 -36.69
CA ASP A 206 -27.99 17.96 -37.34
C ASP A 206 -26.96 18.86 -36.65
N PRO A 207 -25.83 18.32 -36.14
CA PRO A 207 -24.81 19.12 -35.47
C PRO A 207 -24.17 20.14 -36.41
N PRO A 208 -23.79 21.34 -35.92
CA PRO A 208 -23.00 22.28 -36.70
C PRO A 208 -21.69 21.65 -37.19
N ALA A 209 -21.21 22.07 -38.37
CA ALA A 209 -20.02 21.50 -39.00
C ALA A 209 -18.78 21.51 -38.10
N GLU A 210 -18.60 22.56 -37.29
CA GLU A 210 -17.52 22.66 -36.31
C GLU A 210 -17.56 21.54 -35.26
N TYR A 211 -18.75 21.21 -34.75
CA TYR A 211 -18.94 20.16 -33.75
C TYR A 211 -18.69 18.78 -34.38
N ALA A 212 -19.25 18.53 -35.56
CA ALA A 212 -19.04 17.28 -36.27
C ALA A 212 -17.55 17.03 -36.60
N GLN A 213 -16.84 18.05 -37.08
CA GLN A 213 -15.40 17.96 -37.36
C GLN A 213 -14.57 17.70 -36.10
N ARG A 214 -14.91 18.39 -34.99
CA ARG A 214 -14.22 18.17 -33.72
C ARG A 214 -14.47 16.77 -33.18
N LEU A 215 -15.73 16.31 -33.19
CA LEU A 215 -16.07 14.97 -32.70
C LEU A 215 -15.32 13.89 -33.49
N GLU A 216 -15.27 14.02 -34.81
CA GLU A 216 -14.53 13.08 -35.67
C GLU A 216 -13.05 13.02 -35.32
N ARG A 217 -12.43 14.19 -35.12
CA ARG A 217 -11.02 14.28 -34.70
C ARG A 217 -10.78 13.61 -33.36
N GLU A 218 -11.64 13.87 -32.37
CA GLU A 218 -11.52 13.27 -31.04
C GLU A 218 -11.70 11.74 -31.10
N LEU A 219 -12.72 11.25 -31.82
CA LEU A 219 -12.95 9.81 -32.02
C LEU A 219 -11.74 9.13 -32.64
N LYS A 220 -11.13 9.75 -33.66
CA LYS A 220 -9.91 9.20 -34.27
C LYS A 220 -8.76 9.09 -33.27
N VAL A 221 -8.51 10.12 -32.48
CA VAL A 221 -7.41 10.10 -31.49
C VAL A 221 -7.66 9.04 -30.42
N ILE A 222 -8.90 8.89 -29.95
CA ILE A 222 -9.25 7.88 -28.93
C ILE A 222 -9.12 6.45 -29.46
N ALA A 223 -9.54 6.21 -30.70
CA ALA A 223 -9.37 4.93 -31.37
C ALA A 223 -7.88 4.60 -31.60
N ASP A 224 -7.11 5.56 -32.15
CA ASP A 224 -5.66 5.39 -32.40
C ASP A 224 -4.89 5.07 -31.11
N LYS A 225 -5.34 5.56 -29.95
CA LYS A 225 -4.76 5.27 -28.63
C LYS A 225 -5.34 4.03 -27.92
N GLY A 226 -6.38 3.40 -28.46
CA GLY A 226 -7.01 2.21 -27.86
C GLY A 226 -7.89 2.50 -26.63
N TYR A 227 -8.44 3.71 -26.51
CA TYR A 227 -9.21 4.15 -25.33
C TYR A 227 -10.74 4.08 -25.50
N SER A 228 -11.24 3.44 -26.56
CA SER A 228 -12.68 3.37 -26.81
C SER A 228 -13.44 2.60 -25.73
N SER A 229 -12.91 1.45 -25.28
CA SER A 229 -13.46 0.71 -24.13
C SER A 229 -13.57 1.58 -22.89
N TYR A 230 -12.55 2.40 -22.62
CA TYR A 230 -12.54 3.27 -21.46
C TYR A 230 -13.69 4.30 -21.48
N PHE A 231 -13.89 4.98 -22.62
CA PHE A 231 -15.03 5.89 -22.79
C PHE A 231 -16.38 5.19 -22.66
N LEU A 232 -16.52 3.98 -23.20
CA LEU A 232 -17.75 3.19 -23.09
C LEU A 232 -18.05 2.79 -21.65
N ILE A 233 -17.04 2.40 -20.87
CA ILE A 233 -17.20 2.07 -19.45
C ILE A 233 -17.60 3.30 -18.65
N VAL A 234 -16.93 4.44 -18.87
CA VAL A 234 -17.26 5.69 -18.18
C VAL A 234 -18.67 6.16 -18.50
N GLN A 235 -19.03 6.17 -19.78
CA GLN A 235 -20.38 6.48 -20.23
C GLN A 235 -21.42 5.58 -19.57
N ASP A 236 -21.14 4.29 -19.45
CA ASP A 236 -22.09 3.31 -18.96
C ASP A 236 -22.44 3.51 -17.48
N PHE A 237 -21.44 3.66 -16.59
CA PHE A 237 -21.74 3.88 -15.18
C PHE A 237 -22.28 5.29 -14.91
N VAL A 238 -21.90 6.30 -15.72
CA VAL A 238 -22.49 7.65 -15.64
C VAL A 238 -23.95 7.61 -16.07
N ARG A 239 -24.28 6.90 -17.15
CA ARG A 239 -25.66 6.69 -17.59
C ARG A 239 -26.47 5.96 -16.54
N TYR A 240 -25.94 4.86 -15.97
CA TYR A 240 -26.59 4.16 -14.87
C TYR A 240 -26.87 5.10 -13.68
N ALA A 241 -25.91 5.95 -13.31
CA ALA A 241 -26.12 6.94 -12.25
C ALA A 241 -27.30 7.88 -12.58
N ARG A 242 -27.35 8.44 -13.79
CA ARG A 242 -28.45 9.32 -14.22
C ARG A 242 -29.80 8.63 -14.25
N ASP A 243 -29.88 7.43 -14.83
CA ASP A 243 -31.12 6.63 -14.92
C ASP A 243 -31.68 6.29 -13.52
N ASN A 244 -30.81 6.30 -12.49
CA ASN A 244 -31.18 6.06 -11.09
C ASN A 244 -31.26 7.35 -10.25
N ASN A 245 -31.34 8.53 -10.88
CA ASN A 245 -31.41 9.84 -10.21
C ASN A 245 -30.23 10.12 -9.27
N ILE A 246 -29.04 9.63 -9.61
CA ILE A 246 -27.78 9.89 -8.89
C ILE A 246 -27.00 10.94 -9.70
N PRO A 247 -26.84 12.17 -9.19
CA PRO A 247 -26.03 13.17 -9.87
C PRO A 247 -24.59 12.67 -10.09
N ALA A 248 -24.16 12.71 -11.35
CA ALA A 248 -22.80 12.37 -11.77
C ALA A 248 -22.35 13.27 -12.92
N ASN A 249 -21.13 13.80 -12.86
CA ASN A 249 -20.57 14.65 -13.91
C ASN A 249 -19.05 14.56 -13.93
N ALA A 250 -18.45 14.72 -15.11
CA ALA A 250 -17.00 14.85 -15.21
C ALA A 250 -16.48 16.15 -14.58
N ARG A 251 -15.23 16.13 -14.14
CA ARG A 251 -14.46 17.30 -13.71
C ARG A 251 -13.07 17.33 -14.36
N GLY A 252 -12.37 18.44 -14.16
CA GLY A 252 -11.01 18.61 -14.67
C GLY A 252 -10.95 18.58 -16.20
N SER A 253 -9.92 17.91 -16.74
CA SER A 253 -9.71 17.83 -18.19
C SER A 253 -10.78 17.01 -18.91
N GLY A 254 -11.48 16.10 -18.22
CA GLY A 254 -12.60 15.33 -18.79
C GLY A 254 -13.76 16.18 -19.32
N CYS A 255 -13.86 17.45 -18.92
CA CYS A 255 -14.83 18.40 -19.47
C CYS A 255 -14.44 19.02 -20.81
N ALA A 256 -13.19 18.84 -21.26
CA ALA A 256 -12.67 19.46 -22.49
C ALA A 256 -12.90 18.61 -23.76
N THR A 257 -13.53 17.44 -23.64
CA THR A 257 -13.80 16.54 -24.76
C THR A 257 -15.25 16.66 -25.24
N LEU A 258 -15.42 16.91 -26.55
CA LEU A 258 -16.74 16.90 -27.18
C LEU A 258 -17.31 15.49 -27.25
N LEU A 259 -16.46 14.46 -27.35
CA LEU A 259 -16.87 13.06 -27.20
C LEU A 259 -17.51 12.82 -25.82
N GLY A 260 -16.88 13.29 -24.74
CA GLY A 260 -17.46 13.22 -23.40
C GLY A 260 -18.78 13.98 -23.26
N TYR A 261 -18.90 15.17 -23.85
CA TYR A 261 -20.18 15.91 -23.89
C TYR A 261 -21.29 15.14 -24.63
N SER A 262 -20.94 14.58 -25.79
CA SER A 262 -21.86 13.85 -26.67
C SER A 262 -22.39 12.58 -26.02
N LEU A 263 -21.55 11.85 -25.29
CA LEU A 263 -21.92 10.63 -24.57
C LEU A 263 -22.69 10.92 -23.26
N GLY A 264 -22.81 12.19 -22.87
CA GLY A 264 -23.25 12.56 -21.55
C GLY A 264 -22.30 12.06 -20.47
N ILE A 265 -21.00 12.13 -20.66
CA ILE A 265 -20.04 11.99 -19.55
C ILE A 265 -19.90 13.35 -18.84
N SER A 266 -19.89 14.43 -19.63
CA SER A 266 -19.93 15.82 -19.16
C SER A 266 -21.18 16.55 -19.67
N ASP A 267 -21.64 17.54 -18.91
CA ASP A 267 -22.66 18.50 -19.35
C ASP A 267 -22.06 19.85 -19.81
N VAL A 268 -20.73 19.97 -19.85
CA VAL A 268 -20.03 21.17 -20.32
C VAL A 268 -19.82 21.08 -21.84
N ASP A 269 -20.26 22.09 -22.58
CA ASP A 269 -20.02 22.22 -24.02
C ASP A 269 -18.61 22.80 -24.29
N PRO A 270 -17.64 21.97 -24.72
CA PRO A 270 -16.26 22.42 -24.85
C PRO A 270 -16.03 23.34 -26.06
N VAL A 271 -16.90 23.30 -27.07
CA VAL A 271 -16.80 24.20 -28.22
C VAL A 271 -17.27 25.58 -27.82
N ARG A 272 -18.43 25.68 -27.18
CA ARG A 272 -18.97 26.95 -26.69
C ARG A 272 -18.03 27.70 -25.75
N TYR A 273 -17.32 26.98 -24.87
CA TYR A 273 -16.42 27.57 -23.89
C TYR A 273 -14.95 27.60 -24.33
N GLY A 274 -14.64 27.20 -25.57
CA GLY A 274 -13.27 27.23 -26.10
C GLY A 274 -12.29 26.31 -25.36
N LEU A 275 -12.78 25.20 -24.81
CA LEU A 275 -11.94 24.22 -24.12
C LEU A 275 -11.19 23.37 -25.15
N LEU A 276 -9.91 23.11 -24.91
CA LEU A 276 -9.03 22.37 -25.84
C LEU A 276 -9.00 20.88 -25.51
N PHE A 277 -9.30 20.03 -26.49
CA PHE A 277 -9.23 18.57 -26.34
C PHE A 277 -7.81 18.09 -26.00
N GLU A 278 -6.80 18.76 -26.53
CA GLU A 278 -5.38 18.44 -26.33
C GLU A 278 -4.96 18.63 -24.86
N ARG A 279 -5.74 19.37 -24.06
CA ARG A 279 -5.53 19.45 -22.61
C ARG A 279 -5.99 18.18 -21.87
N PHE A 280 -6.91 17.44 -22.47
CA PHE A 280 -7.40 16.15 -21.99
C PHE A 280 -6.50 15.01 -22.47
N THR A 281 -6.25 14.92 -23.77
CA THR A 281 -5.28 13.97 -24.30
C THR A 281 -4.61 14.55 -25.54
N ASP A 282 -3.28 14.58 -25.51
CA ASP A 282 -2.46 15.04 -26.62
C ASP A 282 -2.10 13.85 -27.51
N PRO A 283 -2.42 13.86 -28.82
CA PRO A 283 -2.05 12.78 -29.75
C PRO A 283 -0.54 12.48 -29.79
N GLN A 284 0.30 13.45 -29.45
CA GLN A 284 1.76 13.33 -29.48
C GLN A 284 2.36 12.83 -28.16
N ARG A 285 1.54 12.68 -27.11
CA ARG A 285 1.99 12.20 -25.79
C ARG A 285 1.45 10.81 -25.49
N GLU A 286 2.29 10.03 -24.83
CA GLU A 286 1.96 8.70 -24.30
C GLU A 286 1.23 8.76 -22.95
N GLU A 287 0.74 9.93 -22.53
CA GLU A 287 -0.05 10.08 -21.31
C GLU A 287 -1.44 9.45 -21.48
N ASP A 288 -1.83 8.63 -20.51
CA ASP A 288 -3.15 8.01 -20.44
C ASP A 288 -4.24 9.06 -20.14
N PRO A 289 -5.38 9.04 -20.86
CA PRO A 289 -6.49 9.95 -20.59
C PRO A 289 -7.19 9.60 -19.27
N ASP A 290 -7.31 10.58 -18.39
CA ASP A 290 -7.99 10.44 -17.10
C ASP A 290 -9.30 11.23 -17.05
N ILE A 291 -10.41 10.54 -16.77
CA ILE A 291 -11.76 11.09 -16.68
C ILE A 291 -12.22 10.93 -15.24
N ASP A 292 -11.98 11.97 -14.46
CA ASP A 292 -12.52 12.09 -13.12
C ASP A 292 -14.02 12.34 -13.16
N ILE A 293 -14.80 11.46 -12.53
CA ILE A 293 -16.25 11.61 -12.35
C ILE A 293 -16.58 11.93 -10.90
N ASP A 294 -17.22 13.08 -10.67
CA ASP A 294 -17.87 13.38 -9.40
C ASP A 294 -19.22 12.66 -9.35
N ILE A 295 -19.44 11.87 -8.30
CA ILE A 295 -20.70 11.15 -8.05
C ILE A 295 -21.24 11.57 -6.69
N CYS A 296 -22.55 11.85 -6.61
CA CYS A 296 -23.22 12.14 -5.35
C CYS A 296 -22.92 11.07 -4.29
N GLN A 297 -22.51 11.52 -3.10
CA GLN A 297 -22.04 10.64 -2.02
C GLN A 297 -23.09 9.59 -1.61
N GLU A 298 -24.37 9.96 -1.54
CA GLU A 298 -25.47 9.06 -1.18
C GLU A 298 -25.69 7.94 -2.20
N GLY A 299 -25.48 8.23 -3.49
CA GLY A 299 -25.67 7.27 -4.58
C GLY A 299 -24.42 6.46 -4.94
N ARG A 300 -23.23 6.91 -4.51
CA ARG A 300 -21.93 6.32 -4.89
C ARG A 300 -21.85 4.82 -4.66
N ALA A 301 -22.35 4.32 -3.53
CA ALA A 301 -22.34 2.89 -3.21
C ALA A 301 -23.14 2.04 -4.23
N LYS A 302 -24.27 2.57 -4.74
CA LYS A 302 -25.08 1.88 -5.76
C LYS A 302 -24.35 1.80 -7.09
N VAL A 303 -23.62 2.86 -7.48
CA VAL A 303 -22.82 2.86 -8.71
C VAL A 303 -21.65 1.88 -8.59
N ILE A 304 -20.94 1.85 -7.46
CA ILE A 304 -19.87 0.86 -7.23
C ILE A 304 -20.42 -0.56 -7.32
N GLN A 305 -21.58 -0.82 -6.72
CA GLN A 305 -22.22 -2.14 -6.77
C GLN A 305 -22.62 -2.53 -8.21
N TYR A 306 -23.11 -1.58 -9.00
CA TYR A 306 -23.39 -1.80 -10.42
C TYR A 306 -22.12 -2.17 -11.21
N VAL A 307 -21.04 -1.40 -11.05
CA VAL A 307 -19.77 -1.66 -11.72
C VAL A 307 -19.21 -3.03 -11.30
N ARG A 308 -19.32 -3.40 -10.02
CA ARG A 308 -18.96 -4.75 -9.53
C ARG A 308 -19.76 -5.87 -10.19
N GLN A 309 -21.07 -5.71 -10.32
CA GLN A 309 -21.93 -6.72 -10.93
C GLN A 309 -21.67 -6.87 -12.42
N LYS A 310 -21.37 -5.78 -13.11
CA LYS A 310 -21.18 -5.77 -14.56
C LYS A 310 -19.77 -6.15 -15.00
N TYR A 311 -18.75 -5.64 -14.31
CA TYR A 311 -17.34 -5.79 -14.70
C TYR A 311 -16.55 -6.75 -13.78
N GLY A 312 -17.19 -7.30 -12.75
CA GLY A 312 -16.60 -8.32 -11.89
C GLY A 312 -15.63 -7.76 -10.84
N HIS A 313 -14.33 -7.98 -11.06
CA HIS A 313 -13.27 -7.75 -10.06
C HIS A 313 -12.95 -6.26 -9.86
N VAL A 314 -13.81 -5.57 -9.11
CA VAL A 314 -13.63 -4.16 -8.75
C VAL A 314 -13.26 -4.04 -7.27
N ALA A 315 -12.20 -3.28 -6.99
CA ALA A 315 -11.74 -2.94 -5.65
C ALA A 315 -11.69 -1.42 -5.47
N GLN A 316 -11.70 -0.97 -4.22
CA GLN A 316 -11.42 0.41 -3.89
C GLN A 316 -9.91 0.59 -3.64
N ILE A 317 -9.42 1.79 -3.92
CA ILE A 317 -8.03 2.16 -3.66
C ILE A 317 -7.91 2.57 -2.19
N ILE A 318 -6.90 2.03 -1.50
CA ILE A 318 -6.59 2.36 -0.10
C ILE A 318 -6.00 3.77 0.02
N THR A 319 -6.21 4.41 1.17
CA THR A 319 -5.50 5.64 1.55
C THR A 319 -4.72 5.40 2.84
N TYR A 320 -3.46 5.83 2.87
CA TYR A 320 -2.62 5.74 4.07
C TYR A 320 -2.70 7.06 4.83
N GLY A 321 -3.25 7.02 6.04
CA GLY A 321 -3.20 8.15 6.98
C GLY A 321 -1.81 8.28 7.57
N THR A 322 -1.13 9.39 7.29
CA THR A 322 0.19 9.69 7.87
C THR A 322 0.05 10.64 9.06
N LEU A 323 0.93 10.50 10.05
CA LEU A 323 1.04 11.43 11.18
C LEU A 323 1.56 12.79 10.70
N LYS A 324 0.63 13.70 10.37
CA LYS A 324 0.97 15.09 10.05
C LYS A 324 1.59 15.79 11.25
N ALA A 325 2.42 16.80 11.02
CA ALA A 325 3.17 17.56 12.03
C ALA A 325 2.44 17.77 13.37
N ARG A 326 1.25 18.37 13.31
CA ARG A 326 0.45 18.71 14.50
C ARG A 326 -0.06 17.47 15.24
N ALA A 327 -0.45 16.42 14.50
CA ALA A 327 -0.90 15.16 15.07
C ALA A 327 0.27 14.43 15.72
N ALA A 328 1.42 14.36 15.03
CA ALA A 328 2.64 13.75 15.57
C ALA A 328 3.06 14.37 16.91
N ILE A 329 3.07 15.69 17.03
CA ILE A 329 3.41 16.38 18.29
C ILE A 329 2.41 16.03 19.39
N ARG A 330 1.12 16.04 19.08
CA ARG A 330 0.07 15.70 20.06
C ARG A 330 0.17 14.27 20.55
N ASP A 331 0.39 13.33 19.64
CA ASP A 331 0.50 11.92 19.97
C ASP A 331 1.76 11.64 20.79
N VAL A 332 2.90 12.23 20.43
CA VAL A 332 4.13 12.13 21.22
C VAL A 332 3.93 12.76 22.61
N ALA A 333 3.38 13.97 22.69
CA ALA A 333 3.14 14.66 23.96
C ALA A 333 2.21 13.86 24.88
N ARG A 334 1.17 13.23 24.33
CA ARG A 334 0.29 12.31 25.06
C ARG A 334 1.07 11.12 25.63
N VAL A 335 1.95 10.51 24.85
CA VAL A 335 2.76 9.37 25.31
C VAL A 335 3.69 9.75 26.47
N PHE A 336 4.10 11.01 26.54
CA PHE A 336 4.89 11.60 27.63
C PHE A 336 4.05 12.21 28.77
N ASP A 337 2.73 11.95 28.81
CA ASP A 337 1.82 12.47 29.84
C ASP A 337 1.83 14.00 29.98
N MET A 338 2.04 14.72 28.86
CA MET A 338 1.98 16.18 28.84
C MET A 338 0.53 16.66 28.86
N SER A 339 0.27 17.82 29.48
CA SER A 339 -1.07 18.39 29.50
C SER A 339 -1.51 18.84 28.10
N LEU A 340 -2.82 18.82 27.84
CA LEU A 340 -3.37 19.31 26.57
C LEU A 340 -3.05 20.80 26.34
N ALA A 341 -3.01 21.60 27.42
CA ALA A 341 -2.71 23.02 27.34
C ALA A 341 -1.27 23.27 26.85
N GLU A 342 -0.28 22.57 27.42
CA GLU A 342 1.11 22.66 26.97
C GLU A 342 1.27 22.13 25.55
N THR A 343 0.64 20.99 25.25
CA THR A 343 0.70 20.35 23.93
C THR A 343 0.17 21.25 22.82
N ASP A 344 -0.96 21.93 23.05
CA ASP A 344 -1.57 22.79 22.04
C ASP A 344 -0.73 24.03 21.73
N VAL A 345 -0.01 24.58 22.72
CA VAL A 345 0.95 25.67 22.48
C VAL A 345 2.03 25.19 21.52
N ILE A 346 2.69 24.07 21.84
CA ILE A 346 3.78 23.51 21.04
C ILE A 346 3.31 23.14 19.63
N ALA A 347 2.15 22.47 19.52
CA ALA A 347 1.61 22.01 18.26
C ALA A 347 1.23 23.18 17.33
N ASN A 348 0.77 24.31 17.89
CA ASN A 348 0.44 25.51 17.12
C ASN A 348 1.71 26.27 16.67
N ASP A 349 2.72 26.37 17.54
CA ASP A 349 3.98 27.02 17.21
C ASP A 349 4.74 26.24 16.12
N ALA A 350 4.80 24.92 16.26
CA ALA A 350 5.33 24.02 15.23
C ALA A 350 4.64 24.16 13.87
N ALA A 351 3.30 24.21 13.86
CA ALA A 351 2.53 24.39 12.64
C ALA A 351 2.76 25.76 11.97
N ARG A 352 3.17 26.78 12.73
CA ARG A 352 3.58 28.09 12.18
C ARG A 352 5.00 28.04 11.61
N ALA A 353 5.92 27.39 12.31
CA ALA A 353 7.33 27.28 11.92
C ALA A 353 7.54 26.40 10.66
N LEU A 354 6.77 25.32 10.49
CA LEU A 354 6.89 24.37 9.37
C LEU A 354 6.26 24.82 8.04
N LYS A 355 5.67 26.01 7.96
CA LYS A 355 5.05 26.49 6.72
C LYS A 355 5.99 26.74 5.52
N PRO A 356 7.30 27.03 5.67
CA PRO A 356 8.14 27.32 4.51
C PRO A 356 8.90 26.14 3.91
N GLU A 357 9.17 25.05 4.64
CA GLU A 357 10.13 24.02 4.19
C GLU A 357 9.68 22.62 4.59
N LEU A 358 9.22 21.81 3.63
CA LEU A 358 8.80 20.42 3.90
C LEU A 358 9.10 19.50 2.72
N HIS A 359 10.39 19.26 2.50
CA HIS A 359 10.92 18.06 1.86
C HIS A 359 12.04 17.49 2.74
N ALA A 360 11.70 16.87 3.88
CA ALA A 360 12.47 15.81 4.55
C ALA A 360 12.07 15.68 6.04
N PHE A 361 12.01 14.44 6.53
CA PHE A 361 12.13 14.09 7.95
C PHE A 361 13.44 14.66 8.55
N PRO A 362 13.55 14.91 9.87
CA PRO A 362 12.70 14.45 10.98
C PRO A 362 12.00 15.61 11.71
N LEU A 363 10.66 15.65 11.62
CA LEU A 363 9.86 16.80 12.06
C LEU A 363 10.01 17.15 13.54
N VAL A 364 9.99 16.18 14.46
CA VAL A 364 9.88 16.54 15.89
C VAL A 364 11.20 17.11 16.39
N ARG A 365 12.33 16.48 16.07
CA ARG A 365 13.65 16.95 16.50
C ARG A 365 14.02 18.27 15.84
N SER A 366 13.75 18.47 14.55
CA SER A 366 14.08 19.74 13.88
C SER A 366 13.18 20.88 14.35
N VAL A 367 11.90 20.61 14.61
CA VAL A 367 10.98 21.64 15.13
C VAL A 367 11.32 22.03 16.55
N CYS A 368 11.60 21.06 17.43
CA CYS A 368 11.98 21.35 18.82
C CYS A 368 13.35 22.04 18.94
N THR A 369 14.23 21.96 17.94
CA THR A 369 15.51 22.70 17.93
C THR A 369 15.40 24.10 17.32
N HIS A 370 14.43 24.34 16.43
CA HIS A 370 14.22 25.65 15.78
C HIS A 370 13.27 26.58 16.55
N VAL A 371 12.37 26.01 17.35
CA VAL A 371 11.55 26.78 18.30
C VAL A 371 12.32 26.89 19.61
N SER A 372 12.58 28.13 20.06
CA SER A 372 13.51 28.46 21.15
C SER A 372 13.44 27.46 22.33
N PRO A 373 14.55 26.77 22.70
CA PRO A 373 14.57 25.67 23.69
C PRO A 373 14.37 26.10 25.15
N SER A 374 13.73 27.26 25.39
CA SER A 374 13.67 27.92 26.69
C SER A 374 12.53 27.45 27.61
N THR A 375 11.71 26.48 27.20
CA THR A 375 10.63 25.94 28.05
C THR A 375 10.85 24.46 28.33
N GLU A 376 10.74 24.10 29.61
CA GLU A 376 10.84 22.73 30.14
C GLU A 376 9.94 21.73 29.38
N ALA A 377 8.80 22.21 28.83
CA ALA A 377 7.89 21.42 28.00
C ALA A 377 8.50 20.96 26.67
N TYR A 378 9.36 21.76 26.02
CA TYR A 378 10.04 21.36 24.78
C TYR A 378 11.15 20.34 25.05
N GLN A 379 11.83 20.45 26.19
CA GLN A 379 12.87 19.49 26.58
C GLN A 379 12.29 18.08 26.82
N LYS A 380 11.05 17.98 27.31
CA LYS A 380 10.35 16.69 27.48
C LYS A 380 10.07 15.95 26.16
N LEU A 381 9.96 16.67 25.04
CA LEU A 381 9.72 16.10 23.71
C LEU A 381 11.00 15.69 22.97
N LEU A 382 12.16 16.19 23.41
CA LEU A 382 13.45 15.75 22.90
C LEU A 382 13.76 14.39 23.53
N VAL A 383 13.40 13.33 22.81
CA VAL A 383 13.80 11.95 23.14
C VAL A 383 15.31 11.94 23.43
N PRO A 384 15.75 11.61 24.66
CA PRO A 384 17.16 11.62 24.98
C PRO A 384 17.81 10.46 24.23
N THR A 385 18.57 10.76 23.17
CA THR A 385 19.71 9.92 22.80
C THR A 385 20.64 9.94 24.00
N ARG A 386 20.57 8.91 24.86
CA ARG A 386 21.63 8.69 25.85
C ARG A 386 22.95 8.58 25.07
N ALA A 387 23.94 9.30 25.60
CA ALA A 387 25.20 9.67 24.97
C ALA A 387 25.95 8.55 24.22
#